data_AF-A0A6C0CKL1-F1
#
_entry.id   AF-A0A6C0CKL1-F1
#
_cell.length_a   1.000
_cell.length_b   1.000
_cell.length_c   1.000
_cell.angle_alpha   90.00
_cell.angle_beta   90.00
_cell.angle_gamma   90.00
#
_symmetry.space_group_name_H-M   'P 1'
#
loop_
_entity.id
_entity.type
_entity.pdbx_description
1 polymer ?
#
loop_
_entity_poly.entity_id
_entity_poly.type
_entity_poly.pdbx_seq_one_letter_code
_entity_poly.pdbx_strand_id
1 'polypeptide(L)'
;MNSPLSIIEHKLPIELINIIQTYLINEIALEAVYYHIDYLYEAQDNYEEALANDNECTCYRYFNPRANTWRTKECNFCWTMDYTSEFHLPRYKTCIWNNSQLSKILTTWREIEKKYY
;
A
#
# COMPACT_ATOMS: atom_id res chain seq x y z
N MET A 1 -14.21 -36.26 -0.45
CA MET A 1 -14.75 -35.07 0.23
C MET A 1 -15.48 -34.25 -0.81
N ASN A 2 -16.77 -34.00 -0.60
CA ASN A 2 -17.58 -33.21 -1.53
C ASN A 2 -17.26 -31.73 -1.31
N SER A 3 -16.25 -31.21 -2.00
CA SER A 3 -16.07 -29.76 -2.06
C SER A 3 -17.15 -29.19 -3.00
N PRO A 4 -17.57 -27.93 -2.82
CA PRO A 4 -18.45 -27.27 -3.77
C PRO A 4 -17.92 -27.38 -5.22
N LEU A 5 -16.60 -27.38 -5.40
CA LEU A 5 -15.93 -27.60 -6.69
C LEU A 5 -16.25 -28.98 -7.28
N SER A 6 -16.19 -30.05 -6.48
CA SER A 6 -16.41 -31.43 -6.98
C SER A 6 -17.86 -31.66 -7.41
N ILE A 7 -18.82 -30.91 -6.85
CA ILE A 7 -20.25 -30.96 -7.25
C ILE A 7 -20.46 -30.20 -8.56
N ILE A 8 -19.71 -29.12 -8.78
CA ILE A 8 -19.81 -28.25 -9.95
C ILE A 8 -19.12 -28.87 -11.17
N GLU A 9 -17.96 -29.52 -10.99
CA GLU A 9 -17.19 -30.22 -12.04
C GLU A 9 -17.98 -31.29 -12.80
N HIS A 10 -18.97 -31.91 -12.17
CA HIS A 10 -19.79 -32.96 -12.80
C HIS A 10 -21.09 -32.42 -13.41
N LYS A 11 -21.41 -31.13 -13.22
CA LYS A 11 -22.67 -30.53 -13.67
C LYS A 11 -22.52 -29.42 -14.69
N LEU A 12 -21.36 -28.76 -14.75
CA LEU A 12 -21.15 -27.62 -15.65
C LEU A 12 -19.96 -27.86 -16.59
N PRO A 13 -20.03 -27.35 -17.84
CA PRO A 13 -18.88 -27.29 -18.74
C PRO A 13 -17.71 -26.54 -18.09
N ILE A 14 -16.49 -26.98 -18.37
CA ILE A 14 -15.28 -26.46 -17.73
C ILE A 14 -15.09 -24.95 -17.98
N GLU A 15 -15.56 -24.42 -19.12
CA GLU A 15 -15.51 -22.98 -19.39
C GLU A 15 -16.40 -22.18 -18.41
N LEU A 16 -17.59 -22.69 -18.08
CA LEU A 16 -18.48 -22.08 -17.10
C LEU A 16 -17.87 -22.13 -15.69
N ILE A 17 -17.18 -23.21 -15.36
CA ILE A 17 -16.48 -23.35 -14.07
C ILE A 17 -15.36 -22.34 -13.96
N ASN A 18 -14.55 -22.19 -15.00
CA ASN A 18 -13.48 -21.19 -15.03
C ASN A 18 -14.04 -19.78 -14.89
N ILE A 19 -15.15 -19.47 -15.59
CA ILE A 19 -15.87 -18.20 -15.45
C ILE A 19 -16.33 -18.00 -14.00
N ILE A 20 -17.01 -18.98 -13.39
CA ILE A 20 -17.47 -18.89 -12.00
C ILE A 20 -16.31 -18.71 -11.03
N GLN A 21 -15.21 -19.44 -11.22
CA GLN A 21 -13.99 -19.31 -10.40
C GLN A 21 -13.38 -17.92 -10.49
N THR A 22 -13.50 -17.21 -11.63
CA THR A 22 -13.08 -15.81 -11.71
C THR A 22 -13.89 -14.86 -10.82
N TYR A 23 -15.10 -15.27 -10.42
CA TYR A 23 -15.96 -14.52 -9.49
C TYR A 23 -15.84 -14.99 -8.04
N LEU A 24 -15.18 -16.12 -7.77
CA LEU A 24 -15.00 -16.62 -6.40
C LEU A 24 -13.82 -15.91 -5.73
N ILE A 25 -14.12 -15.14 -4.69
CA ILE A 25 -13.11 -14.53 -3.82
C ILE A 25 -12.74 -15.54 -2.74
N ASN A 26 -11.46 -15.87 -2.64
CA ASN A 26 -10.93 -16.61 -1.50
C ASN A 26 -10.67 -15.61 -0.35
N GLU A 27 -11.60 -15.55 0.60
CA GLU A 27 -11.57 -14.60 1.72
C GLU A 27 -10.29 -14.74 2.56
N ILE A 28 -9.81 -15.97 2.82
CA ILE A 28 -8.57 -16.24 3.58
C ILE A 28 -7.34 -15.70 2.83
N ALA A 29 -7.28 -15.93 1.52
CA ALA A 29 -6.18 -15.42 0.72
C ALA A 29 -6.21 -13.89 0.65
N LEU A 30 -7.41 -13.29 0.54
CA LEU A 30 -7.57 -11.84 0.52
C LEU A 30 -7.19 -11.20 1.85
N GLU A 31 -7.56 -11.81 2.98
CA GLU A 31 -7.15 -11.40 4.33
C GLU A 31 -5.62 -11.41 4.48
N ALA A 32 -4.96 -12.49 4.07
CA ALA A 32 -3.50 -12.58 4.12
C ALA A 32 -2.82 -11.50 3.25
N VAL A 33 -3.38 -11.22 2.07
CA VAL A 33 -2.89 -10.14 1.20
C VAL A 33 -3.11 -8.77 1.84
N TYR A 34 -4.26 -8.54 2.48
CA TYR A 34 -4.57 -7.30 3.17
C TYR A 34 -3.60 -7.04 4.33
N TYR A 35 -3.37 -8.02 5.20
CA TYR A 35 -2.40 -7.89 6.30
C TYR A 35 -0.97 -7.66 5.81
N HIS A 36 -0.61 -8.26 4.67
CA HIS A 36 0.68 -7.98 4.06
C HIS A 36 0.77 -6.53 3.54
N ILE A 37 -0.31 -5.99 2.98
CA ILE A 37 -0.39 -4.59 2.55
C ILE A 37 -0.23 -3.65 3.75
N ASP A 38 -0.95 -3.88 4.85
CA ASP A 38 -0.83 -3.09 6.08
C ASP A 38 0.60 -3.11 6.64
N TYR A 39 1.21 -4.29 6.69
CA TYR A 39 2.63 -4.42 7.07
C TYR A 39 3.57 -3.61 6.17
N LEU A 40 3.30 -3.54 4.87
CA LEU A 40 4.13 -2.76 3.95
C LEU A 40 3.97 -1.25 4.17
N TYR A 41 2.77 -0.77 4.50
CA TYR A 41 2.56 0.62 4.92
C TYR A 41 3.35 0.92 6.20
N GLU A 42 3.21 0.11 7.24
CA GLU A 42 3.94 0.29 8.50
C GLU A 42 5.46 0.25 8.29
N ALA A 43 5.96 -0.67 7.46
CA ALA A 43 7.38 -0.75 7.14
C ALA A 43 7.89 0.49 6.38
N GLN A 44 7.06 1.07 5.52
CA GLN A 44 7.37 2.31 4.80
C GLN A 44 7.41 3.50 5.76
N ASP A 45 6.40 3.64 6.63
CA ASP A 45 6.31 4.73 7.61
C ASP A 45 7.52 4.71 8.57
N ASN A 46 7.87 3.54 9.09
CA ASN A 46 9.06 3.36 9.95
C ASN A 46 10.36 3.74 9.24
N TYR A 47 10.47 3.43 7.94
CA TYR A 47 11.65 3.77 7.14
C TYR A 47 11.75 5.28 6.91
N GLU A 48 10.63 5.93 6.58
CA GLU A 48 10.56 7.38 6.41
C GLU A 48 10.85 8.12 7.72
N GLU A 49 10.34 7.64 8.85
CA GLU A 49 10.63 8.19 10.17
C GLU A 49 12.13 8.10 10.50
N ALA A 50 12.75 6.94 10.24
CA ALA A 50 14.19 6.76 10.43
C ALA A 50 15.00 7.74 9.55
N LEU A 51 14.64 7.89 8.28
CA LEU A 51 15.27 8.85 7.37
C LEU A 51 15.10 10.30 7.85
N ALA A 52 13.91 10.68 8.31
CA ALA A 52 13.64 12.03 8.80
C ALA A 52 14.45 12.37 10.07
N ASN A 53 14.60 11.38 10.96
CA ASN A 53 15.39 11.50 12.17
C ASN A 53 16.90 11.61 11.87
N ASP A 54 17.43 10.76 10.99
CA ASP A 54 18.85 10.76 10.62
C ASP A 54 19.29 12.02 9.86
N ASN A 55 18.36 12.65 9.13
CA ASN A 55 18.65 13.83 8.31
C ASN A 55 18.28 15.16 8.99
N GLU A 56 17.99 15.14 10.31
CA GLU A 56 17.58 16.31 11.09
C GLU A 56 16.59 17.19 10.33
N CYS A 57 15.36 16.71 10.11
CA CYS A 57 14.25 17.50 9.55
C CYS A 57 13.82 18.69 10.45
N THR A 58 14.77 19.42 11.05
CA THR A 58 14.59 20.63 11.83
C THR A 58 14.70 21.85 10.91
N CYS A 59 13.56 22.27 10.37
CA CYS A 59 13.49 23.48 9.55
C CYS A 59 13.75 24.74 10.40
N TYR A 60 14.99 25.21 10.44
CA TYR A 60 15.32 26.49 11.11
C TYR A 60 15.25 27.68 10.15
N ARG A 61 14.50 28.71 10.55
CA ARG A 61 14.50 30.03 9.90
C ARG A 61 15.65 30.87 10.45
N TYR A 62 16.51 31.35 9.57
CA TYR A 62 17.57 32.30 9.91
C TYR A 62 17.38 33.61 9.16
N PHE A 63 17.75 34.72 9.79
CA PHE A 63 17.76 36.01 9.13
C PHE A 63 19.00 36.13 8.24
N ASN A 64 18.84 36.45 6.96
CA ASN A 64 19.95 36.75 6.07
C ASN A 64 20.18 38.27 6.04
N PRO A 65 21.19 38.80 6.76
CA PRO A 65 21.42 40.24 6.86
C PRO A 65 21.89 40.88 5.55
N ARG A 66 22.50 40.12 4.63
CA ARG A 66 22.94 40.65 3.32
C ARG A 66 21.76 40.90 2.37
N ALA A 67 20.74 40.04 2.42
CA ALA A 67 19.54 40.15 1.59
C ALA A 67 18.38 40.83 2.33
N ASN A 68 18.59 41.25 3.58
CA ASN A 68 17.59 41.84 4.48
C ASN A 68 16.25 41.08 4.51
N THR A 69 16.33 39.75 4.56
CA THR A 69 15.15 38.88 4.51
C THR A 69 15.36 37.62 5.34
N TRP A 70 14.26 37.06 5.86
CA TRP A 70 14.28 35.75 6.51
C TRP A 70 14.39 34.65 5.45
N ARG A 71 15.31 33.71 5.68
CA ARG A 71 15.47 32.52 4.84
C ARG A 71 15.26 31.28 5.70
N THR A 72 14.57 30.29 5.14
CA THR A 72 14.52 28.96 5.72
C THR A 72 15.78 28.23 5.26
N LYS A 73 16.54 27.60 6.17
CA LYS A 73 17.56 26.63 5.74
C LYS A 73 16.77 25.48 5.13
N GLU A 74 17.03 25.19 3.85
CA GLU A 74 16.12 24.39 3.02
C GLU A 74 15.97 22.99 3.62
N CYS A 75 14.74 22.64 4.01
CA CYS A 75 14.32 21.27 4.30
C CYS A 75 14.15 20.48 3.00
N ASN A 76 15.12 20.60 2.09
CA ASN A 76 15.03 20.07 0.74
C ASN A 76 14.92 18.54 0.79
N PHE A 77 15.58 17.89 1.76
CA PHE A 77 15.49 16.45 1.95
C PHE A 77 14.08 15.99 2.30
N CYS A 78 13.47 16.53 3.37
CA CYS A 78 12.13 16.14 3.82
C CYS A 78 11.08 16.51 2.78
N TRP A 79 11.23 17.67 2.12
CA TRP A 79 10.40 18.05 0.98
C TRP A 79 10.57 17.05 -0.18
N THR A 80 11.78 16.59 -0.48
CA THR A 80 11.98 15.58 -1.53
C THR A 80 11.39 14.23 -1.12
N MET A 81 11.43 13.85 0.17
CA MET A 81 10.75 12.64 0.65
C MET A 81 9.25 12.70 0.45
N ASP A 82 8.60 13.79 0.88
CA ASP A 82 7.13 13.94 0.81
C ASP A 82 6.58 13.93 -0.63
N TYR A 83 7.37 14.42 -1.59
CA TYR A 83 6.90 14.67 -2.97
C TYR A 83 7.52 13.75 -4.02
N THR A 84 8.43 12.84 -3.65
CA THR A 84 9.06 11.91 -4.59
C THR A 84 8.92 10.47 -4.14
N SER A 85 8.82 9.56 -5.12
CA SER A 85 8.88 8.13 -4.82
C SER A 85 10.29 7.61 -4.56
N GLU A 86 11.33 8.47 -4.60
CA GLU A 86 12.72 8.03 -4.52
C GLU A 86 12.99 7.20 -3.26
N PHE A 87 12.39 7.62 -2.14
CA PHE A 87 12.56 7.05 -0.81
C PHE A 87 11.53 5.96 -0.45
N HIS A 88 10.74 5.49 -1.42
CA HIS A 88 9.90 4.31 -1.17
C HIS A 88 10.72 3.02 -1.22
N LEU A 89 10.51 2.14 -0.23
CA LEU A 89 11.11 0.81 -0.20
C LEU A 89 10.73 0.03 -1.46
N PRO A 90 11.63 -0.81 -2.03
CA PRO A 90 11.36 -1.54 -3.27
C PRO A 90 10.08 -2.40 -3.23
N ARG A 91 9.82 -3.03 -2.08
CA ARG A 91 8.59 -3.83 -1.87
C ARG A 91 7.35 -2.95 -1.83
N TYR A 92 7.40 -1.81 -1.15
CA TYR A 92 6.32 -0.83 -1.16
C TYR A 92 6.04 -0.31 -2.57
N LYS A 93 7.08 0.06 -3.33
CA LYS A 93 6.93 0.48 -4.73
C LYS A 93 6.20 -0.56 -5.57
N THR A 94 6.61 -1.82 -5.45
CA THR A 94 6.09 -2.90 -6.29
C THR A 94 4.66 -3.27 -5.93
N CYS A 95 4.38 -3.43 -4.62
CA CYS A 95 3.13 -4.00 -4.14
C CYS A 95 2.06 -2.94 -3.83
N ILE A 96 2.45 -1.69 -3.58
CA ILE A 96 1.55 -0.58 -3.23
C ILE A 96 1.54 0.44 -4.37
N TRP A 97 2.64 1.16 -4.58
CA TRP A 97 2.69 2.32 -5.49
C TRP A 97 2.36 1.96 -6.95
N ASN A 98 2.97 0.89 -7.47
CA ASN A 98 2.79 0.45 -8.86
C ASN A 98 1.65 -0.57 -9.03
N ASN A 99 0.91 -0.88 -7.97
CA ASN A 99 -0.10 -1.92 -8.01
C ASN A 99 -1.46 -1.35 -8.45
N SER A 100 -1.75 -1.48 -9.75
CA SER A 100 -3.04 -1.06 -10.32
C SER A 100 -4.27 -1.74 -9.71
N GLN A 101 -4.10 -2.88 -9.03
CA GLN A 101 -5.20 -3.62 -8.40
C GLN A 101 -5.38 -3.27 -6.92
N LEU A 102 -4.52 -2.44 -6.33
CA LEU A 102 -4.55 -2.13 -4.90
C LEU A 102 -5.91 -1.59 -4.45
N SER A 103 -6.48 -0.63 -5.19
CA SER A 103 -7.78 -0.04 -4.86
C SER A 103 -8.91 -1.08 -4.84
N LYS A 104 -8.87 -2.02 -5.79
CA LYS A 104 -9.83 -3.13 -5.85
C LYS A 104 -9.67 -4.03 -4.63
N ILE A 105 -8.44 -4.44 -4.29
CA ILE A 105 -8.14 -5.28 -3.13
C ILE A 105 -8.68 -4.65 -1.84
N LEU A 106 -8.35 -3.37 -1.59
CA LEU A 106 -8.78 -2.65 -0.39
C LEU A 106 -10.30 -2.46 -0.32
N THR A 107 -10.95 -2.21 -1.46
CA THR A 107 -12.41 -2.08 -1.53
C THR A 107 -13.09 -3.41 -1.23
N THR A 108 -12.63 -4.50 -1.85
CA THR A 108 -13.17 -5.83 -1.61
C THR A 108 -12.98 -6.26 -0.16
N TRP A 109 -11.82 -5.97 0.46
CA TRP A 109 -11.62 -6.24 1.88
C TRP A 109 -12.61 -5.49 2.77
N ARG A 110 -12.81 -4.18 2.56
CA ARG A 110 -13.80 -3.39 3.32
C ARG A 110 -15.22 -3.95 3.23
N GLU A 111 -15.61 -4.50 2.08
CA GLU A 111 -16.92 -5.11 1.90
C GLU A 111 -17.06 -6.41 2.70
N ILE A 112 -16.01 -7.22 2.75
CA ILE A 112 -15.93 -8.43 3.58
C ILE A 112 -15.96 -8.06 5.06
N GLU A 113 -15.15 -7.10 5.48
CA GLU A 113 -15.07 -6.65 6.88
C GLU A 113 -16.45 -6.27 7.40
N LYS A 114 -17.18 -5.39 6.69
CA LYS A 114 -18.55 -4.97 7.04
C LYS A 114 -19.56 -6.11 7.11
N LYS A 115 -19.31 -7.22 6.42
CA LYS A 115 -20.22 -8.36 6.37
C LYS A 115 -20.07 -9.26 7.59
N TYR A 116 -18.87 -9.34 8.15
CA TYR A 116 -18.52 -10.30 9.21
C TYR A 116 -18.14 -9.67 10.55
N TYR A 117 -17.83 -8.36 10.57
CA TYR A 117 -17.44 -7.58 11.75
C TYR A 117 -18.26 -6.30 11.88
#